data_AF-A0A0G1N946-F1
#
_entry.id   AF-A0A0G1N946-F1
#
_cell.length_a   1.000
_cell.length_b   1.000
_cell.length_c   1.000
_cell.angle_alpha   90.00
_cell.angle_beta   90.00
_cell.angle_gamma   90.00
#
_symmetry.space_group_name_H-M   'P 1'
#
loop_
_entity.id
_entity.type
_entity.pdbx_description
1 polymer ?
#
loop_
_entity_poly.entity_id
_entity_poly.type
_entity_poly.pdbx_seq_one_letter_code
_entity_poly.pdbx_strand_id
1 'polypeptide(L)'
;MELNKQKFSLAAAGTMGIVYVVCAVFVALWPDFALRLFGWLVHLVNVDKFVGDVAITFGGFVVGLLQAAVYTYIGAWIFASLHNKFMQSRA
;
A
#
# COMPACT_ATOMS: atom_id res chain seq x y z
N MET A 1 -8.14 6.27 -23.78
CA MET A 1 -9.15 6.55 -22.73
C MET A 1 -8.55 7.52 -21.74
N GLU A 2 -9.32 8.50 -21.26
CA GLU A 2 -8.86 9.45 -20.24
C GLU A 2 -9.35 9.01 -18.86
N LEU A 3 -8.43 8.80 -17.93
CA LEU A 3 -8.76 8.46 -16.55
C LEU A 3 -9.13 9.72 -15.77
N ASN A 4 -10.27 9.69 -15.08
CA ASN A 4 -10.57 10.72 -14.10
C ASN A 4 -9.65 10.54 -12.89
N LYS A 5 -8.60 11.37 -12.83
CA LYS A 5 -7.53 11.30 -11.83
C LYS A 5 -8.07 11.23 -10.40
N GLN A 6 -9.06 12.06 -10.04
CA GLN A 6 -9.60 12.13 -8.68
C GLN A 6 -10.38 10.85 -8.34
N LYS A 7 -11.35 10.47 -9.18
CA LYS A 7 -12.18 9.27 -8.95
C LYS A 7 -11.35 7.99 -8.92
N PHE A 8 -10.39 7.86 -9.84
CA PHE A 8 -9.50 6.71 -9.91
C PHE A 8 -8.63 6.60 -8.67
N SER A 9 -8.00 7.70 -8.25
CA SER A 9 -7.12 7.71 -7.07
C SER A 9 -7.88 7.43 -5.79
N LEU A 10 -9.10 7.95 -5.67
CA LEU A 10 -9.96 7.73 -4.49
C LEU A 10 -10.44 6.27 -4.42
N ALA A 11 -10.81 5.68 -5.56
CA ALA A 11 -11.12 4.26 -5.64
C ALA A 11 -9.91 3.40 -5.27
N ALA A 12 -8.73 3.70 -5.82
CA ALA A 12 -7.49 2.97 -5.51
C ALA A 12 -7.12 3.06 -4.03
N ALA A 13 -7.23 4.25 -3.43
CA ALA A 13 -6.98 4.45 -2.00
C ALA A 13 -7.98 3.67 -1.12
N GLY A 14 -9.26 3.68 -1.48
CA GLY A 14 -10.29 2.91 -0.78
C GLY A 14 -10.05 1.40 -0.87
N THR A 15 -9.71 0.89 -2.07
CA THR A 15 -9.33 -0.52 -2.25
C THR A 15 -8.10 -0.88 -1.43
N MET A 16 -7.07 -0.02 -1.42
CA MET A 16 -5.88 -0.25 -0.61
C MET A 16 -6.19 -0.26 0.87
N GLY A 17 -7.12 0.59 1.34
CA GLY A 17 -7.58 0.55 2.73
C GLY A 17 -8.15 -0.81 3.12
N ILE A 18 -9.00 -1.39 2.27
CA ILE A 18 -9.55 -2.74 2.48
C ILE A 18 -8.43 -3.79 2.50
N VAL A 19 -7.53 -3.74 1.50
CA VAL A 19 -6.37 -4.66 1.43
C VAL A 19 -5.50 -4.54 2.67
N TYR A 20 -5.23 -3.33 3.15
CA TYR A 20 -4.44 -3.09 4.35
C TYR A 20 -5.05 -3.74 5.59
N VAL A 21 -6.37 -3.65 5.76
CA VAL A 21 -7.07 -4.31 6.89
C VAL A 21 -6.88 -5.83 6.82
N VAL A 22 -7.04 -6.41 5.63
CA VAL A 22 -6.80 -7.86 5.42
C VAL A 22 -5.33 -8.22 5.70
N CYS A 23 -4.39 -7.41 5.24
CA CYS A 23 -2.97 -7.57 5.53
C CYS A 23 -2.67 -7.49 7.02
N ALA A 24 -3.32 -6.59 7.76
CA ALA A 24 -3.14 -6.47 9.22
C ALA A 24 -3.64 -7.72 9.94
N VAL A 25 -4.79 -8.27 9.55
CA VAL A 25 -5.29 -9.55 10.09
C VAL A 25 -4.30 -10.68 9.79
N PHE A 26 -3.76 -10.73 8.57
CA PHE A 26 -2.77 -11.73 8.18
C PHE A 26 -1.49 -11.65 9.03
N VAL A 27 -0.96 -10.45 9.26
CA VAL A 27 0.21 -10.22 10.13
C VAL A 27 -0.08 -10.63 11.57
N ALA A 28 -1.28 -10.38 12.08
CA ALA A 28 -1.66 -10.79 13.44
C ALA A 28 -1.70 -12.31 13.63
N LEU A 29 -2.06 -13.06 12.57
CA LEU A 29 -2.11 -14.53 12.60
C LEU A 29 -0.75 -15.18 12.34
N TRP A 30 0.07 -14.59 11.46
CA TRP A 30 1.37 -15.16 11.02
C TRP A 30 2.47 -14.09 10.91
N PRO A 31 2.95 -13.54 12.03
CA PRO A 31 3.89 -12.42 12.03
C PRO A 31 5.24 -12.76 11.37
N ASP A 32 5.81 -13.95 11.65
CA ASP A 32 7.10 -14.38 11.09
C ASP A 32 7.08 -14.51 9.57
N PHE A 33 6.01 -15.12 9.05
CA PHE A 33 5.85 -15.28 7.60
C PHE A 33 5.62 -13.93 6.92
N ALA A 34 4.81 -13.06 7.54
CA ALA A 34 4.56 -11.73 7.02
C ALA A 34 5.84 -10.87 6.96
N LEU A 35 6.71 -10.93 7.97
CA LEU A 35 8.00 -10.25 7.97
C LEU A 35 8.92 -10.71 6.84
N ARG A 36 9.00 -12.03 6.60
CA ARG A 36 9.81 -12.59 5.50
C ARG A 36 9.28 -12.14 4.14
N LEU A 37 7.97 -12.23 3.94
CA LEU A 37 7.31 -11.79 2.71
C LEU A 37 7.53 -10.29 2.47
N PHE A 38 7.37 -9.47 3.50
CA PHE A 38 7.61 -8.04 3.43
C PHE A 38 9.07 -7.74 3.09
N GLY A 39 10.02 -8.45 3.69
CA GLY A 39 11.44 -8.36 3.37
C GLY A 39 11.74 -8.54 1.87
N TRP A 40 11.09 -9.49 1.21
CA TRP A 40 11.24 -9.71 -0.23
C TRP A 40 10.62 -8.58 -1.07
N LEU A 41 9.49 -8.03 -0.65
CA LEU A 41 8.78 -6.98 -1.40
C LEU A 41 9.46 -5.62 -1.31
N VAL A 42 9.95 -5.24 -0.13
CA VAL A 42 10.53 -3.90 0.10
C VAL A 42 12.05 -3.90 0.22
N HIS A 43 12.69 -5.01 -0.14
CA HIS A 43 14.14 -5.20 -0.01
C HIS A 43 14.64 -5.01 1.44
N LEU A 44 13.80 -5.35 2.42
CA LEU A 44 14.20 -5.32 3.83
C LEU A 44 15.11 -6.53 4.11
N VAL A 45 16.38 -6.26 4.40
CA VAL A 45 17.37 -7.28 4.79
C VAL A 45 17.43 -7.43 6.31
N ASN A 46 17.85 -8.62 6.78
CA ASN A 46 17.99 -8.94 8.21
C ASN A 46 16.67 -8.89 9.01
N VAL A 47 15.56 -9.34 8.41
CA VAL A 47 14.24 -9.39 9.06
C VAL A 47 14.22 -10.24 10.34
N ASP A 48 15.15 -11.21 10.45
CA ASP A 48 15.30 -12.07 11.63
C ASP A 48 15.63 -11.29 12.92
N LYS A 49 16.14 -10.05 12.80
CA LYS A 49 16.38 -9.16 13.96
C LYS A 49 15.10 -8.62 14.61
N PHE A 50 13.97 -8.74 13.93
CA PHE A 50 12.68 -8.20 14.38
C PHE A 50 11.70 -9.32 14.76
N VAL A 51 12.10 -10.58 14.65
CA VAL A 51 11.28 -11.74 15.02
C VAL A 51 11.05 -11.75 16.53
N GLY A 52 9.78 -11.82 16.96
CA GLY A 52 9.37 -11.88 18.37
C GLY A 52 8.85 -10.56 18.98
N ASP A 53 9.19 -9.41 18.41
CA ASP A 53 8.78 -8.08 18.93
C ASP A 53 7.70 -7.38 18.07
N VAL A 54 7.22 -8.04 17.01
CA VAL A 54 6.23 -7.45 16.11
C VAL A 54 4.83 -7.65 16.66
N ALA A 55 4.35 -6.62 17.36
CA ALA A 55 2.98 -6.50 17.81
C ALA A 55 2.25 -5.40 17.03
N ILE A 56 1.05 -5.72 16.53
CA ILE A 56 0.15 -4.70 15.97
C ILE A 56 -0.41 -3.88 17.13
N THR A 57 0.05 -2.63 17.24
CA THR A 57 -0.57 -1.66 18.14
C THR A 57 -1.72 -0.95 17.43
N PHE A 58 -2.75 -0.54 18.17
CA PHE A 58 -3.87 0.21 17.58
C PHE A 58 -3.40 1.52 16.91
N GLY A 59 -2.48 2.24 17.57
CA GLY A 59 -1.88 3.45 17.01
C GLY A 59 -1.10 3.19 15.72
N GLY A 60 -0.25 2.16 15.71
CA GLY A 60 0.50 1.75 14.52
C GLY A 60 -0.42 1.32 13.38
N PHE A 61 -1.49 0.60 13.68
CA PHE A 61 -2.49 0.19 12.70
C PHE A 61 -3.16 1.39 12.02
N VAL A 62 -3.67 2.35 12.80
CA VAL A 62 -4.37 3.54 12.26
C VAL A 62 -3.42 4.42 11.45
N VAL A 63 -2.22 4.68 11.96
CA VAL A 63 -1.21 5.48 11.24
C VAL A 63 -0.83 4.79 9.93
N GLY A 64 -0.56 3.49 9.95
CA GLY A 64 -0.23 2.74 8.76
C GLY A 64 -1.37 2.68 7.74
N LEU A 65 -2.63 2.58 8.18
CA LEU A 65 -3.81 2.59 7.31
C LEU A 65 -3.94 3.94 6.58
N LEU A 66 -3.81 5.05 7.33
CA LEU A 66 -3.84 6.40 6.77
C LEU A 66 -2.68 6.59 5.78
N GLN A 67 -1.48 6.16 6.16
CA GLN A 67 -0.30 6.26 5.31
C GLN A 67 -0.46 5.46 4.01
N ALA A 68 -0.93 4.21 4.09
CA ALA A 68 -1.20 3.37 2.92
C ALA A 68 -2.23 4.02 1.98
N ALA A 69 -3.34 4.51 2.53
CA ALA A 69 -4.37 5.18 1.74
C ALA A 69 -3.84 6.45 1.04
N VAL A 70 -3.12 7.31 1.77
CA VAL A 70 -2.56 8.56 1.23
C VAL A 70 -1.51 8.27 0.15
N TYR A 71 -0.59 7.33 0.40
CA TYR A 71 0.46 6.99 -0.57
C TYR A 71 -0.11 6.35 -1.82
N THR A 72 -1.10 5.46 -1.69
CA THR A 72 -1.79 4.90 -2.86
C THR A 72 -2.56 5.97 -3.62
N TYR A 73 -3.23 6.90 -2.93
CA TYR A 73 -3.91 8.01 -3.59
C TYR A 73 -2.93 8.82 -4.45
N ILE A 74 -1.81 9.25 -3.87
CA ILE A 74 -0.79 10.05 -4.57
C ILE A 74 -0.20 9.24 -5.74
N GLY A 75 0.17 7.98 -5.50
CA GLY A 75 0.72 7.10 -6.53
C GLY A 75 -0.24 6.88 -7.71
N ALA A 76 -1.51 6.59 -7.41
CA ALA A 76 -2.56 6.43 -8.41
C ALA A 76 -2.85 7.73 -9.18
N TRP A 77 -2.75 8.88 -8.51
CA TRP A 77 -2.93 10.18 -9.15
C TRP A 77 -1.80 10.50 -10.13
N ILE A 78 -0.56 10.21 -9.74
CA ILE A 78 0.61 10.33 -10.60
C ILE A 78 0.47 9.38 -11.80
N PHE A 79 0.12 8.12 -11.54
CA PHE A 79 -0.11 7.12 -12.59
C PHE A 79 -1.18 7.57 -13.59
N ALA A 80 -2.36 7.98 -13.11
CA ALA A 80 -3.44 8.45 -13.98
C ALA A 80 -3.02 9.70 -14.79
N SER A 81 -2.22 10.58 -14.20
CA SER A 81 -1.67 11.75 -14.89
C SER A 81 -0.71 11.36 -16.01
N LEU A 82 0.21 10.43 -15.76
CA LEU A 82 1.15 9.93 -16.77
C LEU A 82 0.42 9.16 -17.88
N HIS A 83 -0.51 8.28 -17.50
CA HIS A 83 -1.36 7.55 -18.44
C HIS A 83 -2.07 8.50 -19.40
N ASN A 84 -2.75 9.54 -18.89
CA ASN A 84 -3.46 10.49 -19.73
C ASN A 84 -2.50 11.26 -20.67
N LYS A 85 -1.32 11.65 -20.18
CA LYS A 85 -0.28 12.29 -21.02
C LYS A 85 0.19 11.39 -22.15
N PHE A 86 0.54 10.13 -21.86
CA PHE A 86 1.02 9.20 -22.88
C PHE A 86 -0.08 8.82 -23.88
N MET A 87 -1.33 8.74 -23.44
CA MET A 87 -2.47 8.50 -24.32
C MET A 87 -2.85 9.70 -25.17
N GLN A 88 -2.47 10.92 -24.78
CA GLN A 88 -2.61 12.14 -25.59
C GLN A 88 -1.42 12.35 -26.55
N SER A 89 -0.28 11.69 -26.33
CA SER A 89 0.97 11.88 -27.08
C SER A 89 1.01 11.24 -28.49
N ARG A 90 -0.14 11.07 -29.14
CA ARG A 90 -0.24 10.80 -30.58
C ARG A 90 -1.44 11.55 -31.18
N ALA A 91 -1.20 12.78 -31.58
CA ALA A 91 -1.84 13.47 -32.69
C ALA A 91 -0.79 14.39 -33.32
#